data_AF-A0A0F5QBY2-F1
#
_entry.id   AF-A0A0F5QBY2-F1
#
_cell.length_a   1.000
_cell.length_b   1.000
_cell.length_c   1.000
_cell.angle_alpha   90.00
_cell.angle_beta   90.00
_cell.angle_gamma   90.00
#
_symmetry.space_group_name_H-M   'P 1'
#
loop_
_entity.id
_entity.type
_entity.pdbx_description
1 polymer ?
#
loop_
_entity_poly.entity_id
_entity_poly.type
_entity_poly.pdbx_seq_one_letter_code
_entity_poly.pdbx_strand_id
1 'polypeptide(L)'
;MKIWSAISRAFLGWLLIIKGDTGWREHFTISVAGFATALVVFLFFGFLAIAAASTYQGMPGVLGILDALLAQCLWIAAILISIRVTAAILKSKTKTFELLIPAIYLMVAYLLVGSVLNLVLPLAVLLVSVALLYPFYRLGRVAGGWPWANAAAFAVLTVVLLVGLPWALYMLSSTAAPLA
;
A
#
# COMPACT_ATOMS: atom_id res chain seq x y z
N MET A 1 -10.64 19.53 6.55
CA MET A 1 -9.42 20.29 6.16
C MET A 1 -8.10 19.56 6.45
N LYS A 2 -7.94 18.83 7.58
CA LYS A 2 -6.66 18.16 7.91
C LYS A 2 -6.30 16.97 6.99
N ILE A 3 -7.26 16.11 6.64
CA ILE A 3 -7.04 14.94 5.76
C ILE A 3 -6.59 15.37 4.36
N TRP A 4 -7.29 16.32 3.75
CA TRP A 4 -6.92 16.88 2.44
C TRP A 4 -5.50 17.45 2.44
N SER A 5 -5.12 18.16 3.51
CA SER A 5 -3.77 18.69 3.65
C SER A 5 -2.69 17.61 3.78
N ALA A 6 -3.04 16.45 4.35
CA ALA A 6 -2.12 15.31 4.45
C ALA A 6 -1.95 14.61 3.10
N ILE A 7 -3.04 14.41 2.35
CA ILE A 7 -3.00 13.81 1.00
C ILE A 7 -2.23 14.70 0.03
N SER A 8 -2.53 16.00 0.01
CA SER A 8 -1.84 16.95 -0.88
C SER A 8 -0.34 17.03 -0.58
N ARG A 9 0.04 17.06 0.70
CA ARG A 9 1.46 16.96 1.09
C ARG A 9 2.07 15.64 0.68
N ALA A 10 1.41 14.51 0.94
CA ALA A 10 1.90 13.20 0.52
C ALA A 10 2.09 13.10 -1.00
N PHE A 11 1.21 13.69 -1.80
CA PHE A 11 1.34 13.76 -3.26
C PHE A 11 2.59 14.53 -3.68
N LEU A 12 2.83 15.70 -3.08
CA LEU A 12 4.06 16.48 -3.32
C LEU A 12 5.31 15.70 -2.91
N GLY A 13 5.28 15.05 -1.74
CA GLY A 13 6.37 14.20 -1.27
C GLY A 13 6.67 13.05 -2.24
N TRP A 14 5.64 12.40 -2.77
CA TRP A 14 5.80 11.35 -3.79
C TRP A 14 6.36 11.88 -5.10
N LEU A 15 5.94 13.07 -5.53
CA LEU A 15 6.49 13.72 -6.73
C LEU A 15 8.00 13.96 -6.58
N LEU A 16 8.44 14.41 -5.40
CA LEU A 16 9.86 14.56 -5.07
C LEU A 16 10.60 13.21 -5.02
N ILE A 17 10.01 12.14 -4.48
CA ILE A 17 10.58 10.78 -4.51
C ILE A 17 10.79 10.30 -5.95
N ILE A 18 9.80 10.54 -6.82
CA ILE A 18 9.88 10.15 -8.23
C ILE A 18 10.98 10.95 -8.93
N LYS A 19 11.13 12.25 -8.65
CA LYS A 19 12.21 13.09 -9.16
C LYS A 19 13.59 12.73 -8.58
N GLY A 20 13.63 12.21 -7.36
CA GLY A 20 14.88 11.90 -6.65
C GLY A 20 15.41 13.05 -5.81
N ASP A 21 14.58 14.03 -5.53
CA ASP A 21 14.93 15.19 -4.70
C ASP A 21 14.96 14.80 -3.22
N THR A 22 15.89 15.39 -2.47
CA THR A 22 16.11 15.07 -1.05
C THR A 22 15.09 15.72 -0.10
N GLY A 23 14.34 16.71 -0.56
CA GLY A 23 13.31 17.44 0.22
C GLY A 23 12.02 16.66 0.49
N TRP A 24 11.89 15.42 -0.01
CA TRP A 24 10.67 14.63 0.13
C TRP A 24 10.24 14.39 1.59
N ARG A 25 11.21 14.33 2.52
CA ARG A 25 10.94 14.03 3.94
C ARG A 25 10.05 15.06 4.62
N GLU A 26 10.15 16.33 4.23
CA GLU A 26 9.39 17.43 4.83
C GLU A 26 7.88 17.33 4.57
N HIS A 27 7.51 16.57 3.54
CA HIS A 27 6.13 16.33 3.15
C HIS A 27 5.47 15.16 3.90
N PHE A 28 6.25 14.39 4.67
CA PHE A 28 5.75 13.28 5.47
C PHE A 28 6.06 13.49 6.94
N THR A 29 5.06 13.30 7.80
CA THR A 29 5.29 13.30 9.25
C THR A 29 5.92 11.97 9.67
N ILE A 30 7.25 11.88 9.69
CA ILE A 30 7.97 10.62 9.97
C ILE A 30 8.01 10.34 11.48
N SER A 31 6.87 9.96 12.04
CA SER A 31 6.69 9.65 13.47
C SER A 31 5.58 8.64 13.69
N VAL A 32 5.43 8.16 14.94
CA VAL A 32 4.32 7.28 15.33
C VAL A 32 2.96 7.95 15.08
N ALA A 33 2.83 9.25 15.38
CA ALA A 33 1.60 10.00 15.12
C ALA A 33 1.33 10.14 13.61
N GLY A 34 2.37 10.32 12.80
CA GLY A 34 2.24 10.35 11.34
C GLY A 34 1.86 9.00 10.74
N PHE A 35 2.41 7.91 11.28
CA PHE A 35 2.00 6.55 10.94
C PHE A 35 0.52 6.30 11.28
N ALA A 36 0.08 6.65 12.49
CA ALA A 36 -1.32 6.53 12.88
C ALA A 36 -2.23 7.36 11.96
N THR A 37 -1.81 8.57 11.58
CA THR A 37 -2.54 9.40 10.62
C THR A 37 -2.65 8.72 9.24
N ALA A 38 -1.53 8.18 8.73
CA ALA A 38 -1.51 7.48 7.45
C ALA A 38 -2.41 6.23 7.47
N LEU A 39 -2.42 5.47 8.57
CA LEU A 39 -3.32 4.33 8.77
C LEU A 39 -4.78 4.74 8.78
N VAL A 40 -5.16 5.78 9.52
CA VAL A 40 -6.55 6.27 9.56
C VAL A 40 -6.99 6.71 8.16
N VAL A 41 -6.13 7.41 7.42
CA VAL A 41 -6.42 7.80 6.03
C VAL A 41 -6.58 6.56 5.15
N PHE A 42 -5.69 5.58 5.26
CA PHE A 42 -5.77 4.32 4.52
C PHE A 42 -7.07 3.55 4.80
N LEU A 43 -7.43 3.35 6.07
CA LEU A 43 -8.67 2.66 6.45
C LEU A 43 -9.91 3.43 6.00
N PHE A 44 -9.89 4.76 6.08
CA PHE A 44 -10.99 5.59 5.59
C PHE A 44 -11.21 5.41 4.08
N PHE A 45 -10.16 5.49 3.26
CA PHE A 45 -10.27 5.26 1.82
C PHE A 45 -10.54 3.79 1.48
N GLY A 46 -10.04 2.87 2.30
CA GLY A 46 -10.33 1.44 2.22
C GLY A 46 -11.81 1.14 2.41
N PHE A 47 -12.43 1.76 3.41
CA PHE A 47 -13.87 1.70 3.63
C PHE A 47 -14.65 2.30 2.45
N LEU A 48 -14.24 3.47 1.94
CA LEU A 48 -14.86 4.08 0.76
C LEU A 48 -14.74 3.19 -0.48
N ALA A 49 -13.60 2.53 -0.67
CA ALA A 49 -13.38 1.59 -1.76
C ALA A 49 -14.32 0.39 -1.68
N ILE A 50 -14.53 -0.16 -0.47
CA ILE A 50 -15.49 -1.25 -0.23
C ILE A 50 -16.92 -0.77 -0.52
N ALA A 51 -17.30 0.40 -0.01
CA ALA A 51 -18.62 0.97 -0.25
C ALA A 51 -18.87 1.21 -1.76
N ALA A 52 -17.88 1.72 -2.48
CA ALA A 52 -17.95 1.91 -3.92
C ALA A 52 -18.11 0.59 -4.68
N ALA A 53 -17.33 -0.45 -4.34
CA ALA A 53 -17.44 -1.78 -4.94
C ALA A 53 -18.80 -2.44 -4.65
N SER A 54 -19.38 -2.14 -3.49
CA SER A 54 -20.66 -2.68 -3.04
C SER A 54 -21.88 -2.16 -3.81
N THR A 55 -21.73 -1.09 -4.59
CA THR A 55 -22.84 -0.52 -5.38
C THR A 55 -23.40 -1.51 -6.42
N TYR A 56 -22.61 -2.50 -6.87
CA TYR A 56 -23.03 -3.50 -7.85
C TYR A 56 -23.38 -4.86 -7.24
N GLN A 57 -22.89 -5.16 -6.04
CA GLN A 57 -22.97 -6.50 -5.43
C GLN A 57 -23.81 -6.53 -4.15
N GLY A 58 -24.34 -5.39 -3.71
CA GLY A 58 -25.01 -5.23 -2.42
C GLY A 58 -24.02 -4.91 -1.31
N MET A 59 -24.46 -4.14 -0.31
CA MET A 59 -23.60 -3.73 0.80
C MET A 59 -23.35 -4.93 1.73
N PRO A 60 -22.08 -5.32 1.96
CA PRO A 60 -21.76 -6.36 2.91
C PRO A 60 -22.22 -5.92 4.30
N GLY A 61 -22.63 -6.90 5.12
CA GLY A 61 -22.91 -6.66 6.52
C GLY A 61 -21.67 -6.18 7.28
N VAL A 62 -21.85 -5.73 8.53
CA VAL A 62 -20.77 -5.19 9.37
C VAL A 62 -19.57 -6.13 9.45
N LEU A 63 -19.80 -7.44 9.58
CA LEU A 63 -18.74 -8.44 9.61
C LEU A 63 -17.96 -8.50 8.29
N GLY A 64 -18.64 -8.46 7.14
CA GLY A 64 -17.97 -8.45 5.83
C GLY A 64 -17.14 -7.18 5.59
N ILE A 65 -17.58 -6.03 6.11
CA ILE A 65 -16.78 -4.80 6.08
C ILE A 65 -15.53 -4.95 6.95
N LEU A 66 -15.66 -5.50 8.16
CA LEU A 66 -14.53 -5.74 9.05
C LEU A 66 -13.53 -6.72 8.44
N ASP A 67 -14.00 -7.81 7.82
CA ASP A 67 -13.16 -8.79 7.13
C ASP A 67 -12.41 -8.16 5.96
N ALA A 68 -13.08 -7.32 5.16
CA ALA A 68 -12.46 -6.61 4.05
C ALA A 68 -11.42 -5.59 4.51
N LEU A 69 -11.69 -4.85 5.59
CA LEU A 69 -10.72 -3.92 6.20
C LEU A 69 -9.53 -4.67 6.82
N LEU A 70 -9.78 -5.81 7.48
CA LEU A 70 -8.74 -6.67 8.01
C LEU A 70 -7.86 -7.21 6.87
N ALA A 71 -8.47 -7.60 5.75
CA ALA A 71 -7.74 -8.03 4.56
C ALA A 71 -6.87 -6.90 3.99
N GLN A 72 -7.35 -5.65 4.01
CA GLN A 72 -6.55 -4.48 3.60
C GLN A 72 -5.39 -4.20 4.57
N CYS A 73 -5.54 -4.47 5.86
CA CYS A 73 -4.43 -4.37 6.82
C CYS A 73 -3.26 -5.31 6.47
N LEU A 74 -3.53 -6.42 5.78
CA LEU A 74 -2.47 -7.32 5.30
C LEU A 74 -1.59 -6.66 4.24
N TRP A 75 -2.10 -5.70 3.48
CA TRP A 75 -1.28 -4.96 2.52
C TRP A 75 -0.20 -4.15 3.25
N ILE A 76 -0.55 -3.57 4.39
CA ILE A 76 0.41 -2.87 5.24
C ILE A 76 1.42 -3.87 5.84
N ALA A 77 0.96 -5.06 6.26
CA ALA A 77 1.84 -6.12 6.72
C ALA A 77 2.81 -6.58 5.61
N ALA A 78 2.33 -6.74 4.37
CA ALA A 78 3.14 -7.08 3.20
C ALA A 78 4.27 -6.06 2.99
N ILE A 79 3.93 -4.77 3.03
CA ILE A 79 4.90 -3.68 2.93
C ILE A 79 5.90 -3.75 4.08
N LEU A 80 5.45 -3.91 5.32
CA LEU A 80 6.33 -3.99 6.49
C LEU A 80 7.29 -5.18 6.39
N ILE A 81 6.80 -6.36 6.01
CA ILE A 81 7.60 -7.56 5.80
C ILE A 81 8.65 -7.29 4.71
N SER A 82 8.24 -6.78 3.54
CA SER A 82 9.18 -6.49 2.45
C SER A 82 10.28 -5.49 2.85
N ILE A 83 9.93 -4.45 3.61
CA ILE A 83 10.90 -3.48 4.15
C ILE A 83 11.85 -4.17 5.13
N ARG A 84 11.33 -4.95 6.08
CA ARG A 84 12.13 -5.61 7.11
C ARG A 84 13.07 -6.66 6.55
N VAL A 85 12.57 -7.50 5.64
CA VAL A 85 13.37 -8.54 4.95
C VAL A 85 14.48 -7.87 4.15
N THR A 86 14.16 -6.86 3.33
CA THR A 86 15.17 -6.16 2.54
C THR A 86 16.19 -5.45 3.43
N ALA A 87 15.73 -4.71 4.44
CA ALA A 87 16.62 -4.00 5.36
C ALA A 87 17.54 -4.97 6.13
N ALA A 88 17.04 -6.15 6.53
CA ALA A 88 17.81 -7.17 7.22
C ALA A 88 18.89 -7.78 6.31
N ILE A 89 18.53 -8.15 5.07
CA ILE A 89 19.48 -8.68 4.07
C ILE A 89 20.59 -7.67 3.81
N LEU A 90 20.25 -6.38 3.75
CA LEU A 90 21.21 -5.30 3.49
C LEU A 90 21.93 -4.78 4.72
N LYS A 91 21.58 -5.25 5.92
CA LYS A 91 22.01 -4.68 7.21
C LYS A 91 21.87 -3.15 7.22
N SER A 92 20.81 -2.66 6.58
CA SER A 92 20.58 -1.24 6.32
C SER A 92 20.18 -0.52 7.60
N LYS A 93 20.70 0.70 7.80
CA LYS A 93 20.33 1.58 8.93
C LYS A 93 19.08 2.42 8.64
N THR A 94 18.39 2.19 7.52
CA THR A 94 17.21 2.97 7.13
C THR A 94 16.10 2.81 8.17
N LYS A 95 15.54 3.93 8.60
CA LYS A 95 14.44 3.94 9.56
C LYS A 95 13.17 3.40 8.89
N THR A 96 12.54 2.40 9.49
CA THR A 96 11.34 1.75 8.93
C THR A 96 10.23 2.75 8.56
N PHE A 97 10.00 3.78 9.38
CA PHE A 97 8.97 4.79 9.12
C PHE A 97 9.24 5.67 7.89
N GLU A 98 10.51 5.84 7.49
CA GLU A 98 10.88 6.59 6.27
C GLU A 98 10.39 5.91 5.00
N LEU A 99 10.24 4.58 5.03
CA LEU A 99 9.71 3.79 3.92
C LEU A 99 8.21 3.52 4.09
N LEU A 100 7.80 3.15 5.30
CA LEU A 100 6.45 2.69 5.57
C LEU A 100 5.39 3.78 5.37
N ILE A 101 5.66 5.01 5.83
CA ILE A 101 4.66 6.09 5.77
C ILE A 101 4.38 6.52 4.33
N PRO A 102 5.39 6.81 3.48
CA PRO A 102 5.14 7.08 2.07
C PRO A 102 4.45 5.90 1.36
N ALA A 103 4.84 4.66 1.67
CA ALA A 103 4.22 3.47 1.11
C ALA A 103 2.73 3.37 1.45
N ILE A 104 2.31 3.70 2.66
CA ILE A 104 0.88 3.72 3.03
C ILE A 104 0.12 4.77 2.21
N TYR A 105 0.67 5.97 2.04
CA TYR A 105 0.05 6.98 1.17
C TYR A 105 -0.01 6.56 -0.30
N LEU A 106 0.98 5.79 -0.77
CA LEU A 106 0.90 5.17 -2.11
C LEU A 106 -0.24 4.16 -2.18
N MET A 107 -0.47 3.38 -1.12
CA MET A 107 -1.60 2.45 -1.06
C MET A 107 -2.94 3.19 -1.03
N VAL A 108 -3.02 4.37 -0.42
CA VAL A 108 -4.20 5.23 -0.53
C VAL A 108 -4.45 5.64 -1.99
N ALA A 109 -3.41 6.09 -2.70
CA ALA A 109 -3.52 6.43 -4.11
C ALA A 109 -3.92 5.22 -4.97
N TYR A 110 -3.35 4.05 -4.66
CA TYR A 110 -3.71 2.78 -5.31
C TYR A 110 -5.17 2.41 -5.06
N LEU A 111 -5.68 2.53 -3.83
CA LEU A 111 -7.10 2.28 -3.52
C LEU A 111 -8.01 3.21 -4.34
N LEU A 112 -7.69 4.51 -4.38
CA LEU A 112 -8.49 5.48 -5.13
C LEU A 112 -8.52 5.18 -6.63
N VAL A 113 -7.34 5.03 -7.24
CA VAL A 113 -7.22 4.76 -8.67
C VAL A 113 -7.79 3.38 -9.01
N GLY A 114 -7.48 2.38 -8.19
CA GLY A 114 -7.95 1.01 -8.33
C GLY A 114 -9.46 0.91 -8.24
N SER A 115 -10.10 1.57 -7.26
CA SER A 115 -11.55 1.60 -7.13
C SER A 115 -12.23 2.23 -8.35
N VAL A 116 -11.72 3.37 -8.84
CA VAL A 116 -12.28 4.03 -10.03
C VAL A 116 -12.10 3.16 -11.28
N LEU A 117 -10.91 2.59 -11.48
CA LEU A 117 -10.64 1.74 -12.64
C LEU A 117 -11.43 0.44 -12.60
N ASN A 118 -11.63 -0.14 -11.42
CA ASN A 118 -12.40 -1.38 -11.28
C ASN A 118 -13.86 -1.21 -11.76
N LEU A 119 -14.40 0.00 -11.70
CA LEU A 119 -15.76 0.31 -12.20
C LEU A 119 -15.85 0.33 -13.73
N VAL A 120 -14.76 0.71 -14.41
CA VAL A 120 -14.77 0.94 -15.87
C VAL A 120 -14.11 -0.24 -16.61
N LEU A 121 -12.98 -0.71 -16.09
CA LEU A 121 -12.15 -1.75 -16.70
C LEU A 121 -11.46 -2.57 -15.61
N PRO A 122 -12.08 -3.64 -15.08
CA PRO A 122 -11.51 -4.47 -14.01
C PRO A 122 -10.09 -4.99 -14.31
N LEU A 123 -9.82 -5.34 -15.58
CA LEU A 123 -8.48 -5.77 -16.02
C LEU A 123 -7.41 -4.67 -15.88
N ALA A 124 -7.79 -3.38 -15.89
CA ALA A 124 -6.84 -2.29 -15.69
C ALA A 124 -6.28 -2.26 -14.27
N VAL A 125 -6.97 -2.85 -13.28
CA VAL A 125 -6.47 -2.96 -11.91
C VAL A 125 -5.17 -3.76 -11.88
N LEU A 126 -5.06 -4.82 -12.68
CA LEU A 126 -3.83 -5.61 -12.80
C LEU A 126 -2.67 -4.77 -13.34
N LEU A 127 -2.92 -3.92 -14.33
CA LEU A 127 -1.91 -3.02 -14.87
C LEU A 127 -1.44 -2.01 -13.83
N VAL A 128 -2.35 -1.49 -13.00
CA VAL A 128 -2.00 -0.60 -11.89
C VAL A 128 -1.19 -1.33 -10.82
N SER A 129 -1.54 -2.58 -10.49
CA SER A 129 -0.76 -3.40 -9.56
C SER A 129 0.68 -3.59 -10.05
N VAL A 130 0.88 -3.82 -11.36
CA VAL A 130 2.21 -3.88 -11.97
C VAL A 130 2.89 -2.51 -11.95
N ALA A 131 2.15 -1.43 -12.21
CA ALA A 131 2.67 -0.07 -12.18
C ALA A 131 3.24 0.32 -10.80
N LEU A 132 2.77 -0.29 -9.70
CA LEU A 132 3.32 -0.08 -8.36
C LEU A 132 4.80 -0.48 -8.22
N LEU A 133 5.33 -1.34 -9.10
CA LEU A 133 6.76 -1.69 -9.12
C LEU A 133 7.64 -0.43 -9.19
N TYR A 134 7.26 0.55 -10.02
CA TYR A 134 8.08 1.74 -10.21
C TYR A 134 8.12 2.65 -8.96
N PRO A 135 6.98 3.05 -8.35
CA PRO A 135 6.98 3.78 -7.08
C PRO A 135 7.72 3.06 -5.95
N PHE A 136 7.55 1.75 -5.79
CA PHE A 136 8.28 1.00 -4.75
C PHE A 136 9.78 0.94 -5.04
N TYR A 137 10.18 0.77 -6.29
CA TYR A 137 11.58 0.86 -6.70
C TYR A 137 12.16 2.23 -6.35
N ARG A 138 11.47 3.32 -6.72
CA ARG A 138 11.89 4.70 -6.40
C ARG A 138 11.98 4.94 -4.91
N LEU A 139 11.02 4.41 -4.14
CA LEU A 139 11.03 4.50 -2.68
C LEU A 139 12.27 3.81 -2.08
N GLY A 140 12.59 2.59 -2.53
CA GLY A 140 13.80 1.88 -2.10
C GLY A 140 15.09 2.60 -2.49
N ARG A 141 15.13 3.24 -3.66
CA ARG A 141 16.29 4.03 -4.12
C ARG A 141 16.49 5.31 -3.32
N VAL A 142 15.43 6.11 -3.16
CA VAL A 142 15.52 7.48 -2.65
C VAL A 142 15.37 7.53 -1.14
N ALA A 143 14.36 6.86 -0.59
CA ALA A 143 14.16 6.81 0.86
C ALA A 143 15.00 5.70 1.51
N GLY A 144 15.15 4.57 0.83
CA GLY A 144 15.97 3.45 1.31
C GLY A 144 17.47 3.66 1.17
N GLY A 145 17.89 4.47 0.18
CA GLY A 145 19.31 4.60 -0.18
C GLY A 145 19.92 3.30 -0.71
N TRP A 146 19.10 2.33 -1.12
CA TRP A 146 19.58 0.99 -1.47
C TRP A 146 20.12 0.92 -2.89
N PRO A 147 21.11 0.06 -3.19
CA PRO A 147 21.59 -0.19 -4.55
C PRO A 147 20.45 -0.56 -5.51
N TRP A 148 20.65 -0.32 -6.80
CA TRP A 148 19.61 -0.48 -7.82
C TRP A 148 18.99 -1.88 -7.84
N ALA A 149 19.82 -2.94 -7.75
CA ALA A 149 19.35 -4.32 -7.76
C ALA A 149 18.45 -4.63 -6.54
N ASN A 150 18.82 -4.12 -5.37
CA ASN A 150 18.12 -4.42 -4.13
C ASN A 150 16.81 -3.62 -4.02
N ALA A 151 16.79 -2.39 -4.56
CA ALA A 151 15.56 -1.63 -4.69
C ALA A 151 14.58 -2.28 -5.69
N ALA A 152 15.09 -2.90 -6.75
CA ALA A 152 14.26 -3.67 -7.69
C ALA A 152 13.71 -4.95 -7.02
N ALA A 153 14.57 -5.69 -6.31
CA ALA A 153 14.15 -6.87 -5.55
C ALA A 153 13.10 -6.51 -4.49
N PHE A 154 13.28 -5.40 -3.78
CA PHE A 154 12.27 -4.86 -2.86
C PHE A 154 10.94 -4.61 -3.56
N ALA A 155 10.94 -3.88 -4.67
CA ALA A 155 9.72 -3.55 -5.39
C ALA A 155 8.97 -4.81 -5.85
N VAL A 156 9.70 -5.78 -6.43
CA VAL A 156 9.13 -7.06 -6.86
C VAL A 156 8.58 -7.82 -5.67
N LEU A 157 9.35 -7.96 -4.58
CA LEU A 157 8.90 -8.64 -3.36
C LEU A 157 7.64 -7.99 -2.79
N THR A 158 7.60 -6.66 -2.70
CA THR A 158 6.44 -5.93 -2.18
C THR A 158 5.20 -6.17 -3.04
N VAL A 159 5.30 -6.04 -4.36
CA VAL A 159 4.16 -6.26 -5.27
C VAL A 159 3.70 -7.72 -5.25
N VAL A 160 4.64 -8.67 -5.26
CA VAL A 160 4.33 -10.11 -5.15
C VAL A 160 3.63 -10.42 -3.83
N LEU A 161 4.05 -9.84 -2.71
CA LEU A 161 3.36 -10.02 -1.43
C LEU A 161 1.99 -9.36 -1.42
N LEU A 162 1.86 -8.15 -1.97
CA LEU A 162 0.58 -7.42 -2.04
C LEU A 162 -0.48 -8.19 -2.84
N VAL A 163 -0.09 -8.82 -3.95
CA VAL A 163 -1.00 -9.64 -4.76
C VAL A 163 -1.12 -11.04 -4.15
N GLY A 164 -0.02 -11.68 -3.77
CA GLY A 164 0.01 -13.07 -3.34
C GLY A 164 -0.64 -13.34 -1.99
N LEU A 165 -0.55 -12.42 -1.01
CA LEU A 165 -1.11 -12.64 0.33
C LEU A 165 -2.64 -12.78 0.31
N PRO A 166 -3.41 -11.89 -0.34
CA PRO A 166 -4.86 -12.08 -0.49
C PRO A 166 -5.22 -13.40 -1.15
N TRP A 167 -4.52 -13.80 -2.21
CA TRP A 167 -4.75 -15.08 -2.90
C TRP A 167 -4.43 -16.28 -2.00
N ALA A 168 -3.31 -16.25 -1.28
CA ALA A 168 -2.93 -17.32 -0.36
C ALA A 168 -3.96 -17.49 0.77
N LEU A 169 -4.49 -16.39 1.30
CA LEU A 169 -5.52 -16.43 2.33
C LEU A 169 -6.87 -16.90 1.80
N TYR A 170 -7.23 -16.51 0.58
CA TYR A 170 -8.42 -17.03 -0.09
C TYR A 170 -8.32 -18.54 -0.29
N MET A 171 -7.15 -19.05 -0.70
CA MET A 171 -6.93 -20.50 -0.83
C MET A 171 -7.00 -21.20 0.52
N LEU A 172 -6.39 -20.62 1.56
CA LEU A 172 -6.43 -21.18 2.92
C LEU A 172 -7.87 -21.24 3.45
N SER A 173 -8.66 -20.18 3.27
CA SER A 173 -10.04 -20.11 3.76
C SER A 173 -11.01 -20.98 2.94
N SER A 174 -10.81 -21.12 1.64
CA SER A 174 -11.64 -21.99 0.79
C SER A 174 -11.36 -23.47 1.01
N THR A 175 -10.10 -23.86 1.29
CA THR A 175 -9.77 -25.25 1.66
C THR A 175 -10.29 -25.68 3.04
N ALA A 176 -10.61 -24.72 3.91
CA ALA A 176 -11.17 -24.98 5.23
C ALA A 176 -12.71 -25.12 5.24
N ALA A 177 -13.40 -24.92 4.11
CA ALA A 177 -14.83 -25.16 3.99
C ALA A 177 -15.10 -26.68 3.95
N PRO A 178 -15.91 -27.26 4.86
CA PRO A 178 -16.28 -28.66 4.78
C PRO A 178 -17.03 -28.92 3.48
N LEU A 179 -16.74 -30.03 2.81
CA LEU A 179 -17.61 -30.59 1.79
C LEU A 179 -18.97 -30.87 2.44
N ALA A 180 -19.98 -30.07 2.09
CA ALA A 180 -21.37 -30.38 2.37
C ALA A 180 -21.85 -31.53 1.48
#